data_AF-A0A7X8HCR3-F1
#
_entry.id   AF-A0A7X8HCR3-F1
#
_cell.length_a   1.000
_cell.length_b   1.000
_cell.length_c   1.000
_cell.angle_alpha   90.00
_cell.angle_beta   90.00
_cell.angle_gamma   90.00
#
_symmetry.space_group_name_H-M   'P 1'
#
loop_
_entity.id
_entity.type
_entity.pdbx_description
1 polymer ?
#
loop_
_entity_poly.entity_id
_entity_poly.type
_entity_poly.pdbx_seq_one_letter_code
_entity_poly.pdbx_strand_id
1 'polypeptide(L)'
;MAKKRPKILEARWFGLIIGCMILGIFLLLNYQTGLLSKLELKVLDTFFTLKTTQEKRSLQEGTVQTERDVKISEDILIVGVDTSTLSKYGNWPFPRRVHADLINSFARIKNQDNRERALFLDIFFIDPDRNPANDALLVDSIEKSGRVFLETVLTPSPALAAEEAGMEVRQQVLYYTWGVIRDIRGDWKSVPGFYGYEPPLEPYGRASRGYGHANFIADSDKIYRRQPLVIKSSVLKEILRLDDLAPGFTVNEKEMERLAWQDDRGEYHTIDVPLTVESLATLKAEMAKRAPMKIEDTDQDGTPDAEYHVVRKFQDTFVPAITLSLALEYFGRSLDEIEVVLGSHILIPKPRTYDPASGQWVPYRIVVSREQYDKDGKVVKEAVFREVPEIRIPINEYGQMLVNFMGHRSSESQEGHQTFPVRSYAGYADKAPSPDPDTWRRTMGVPNKIVMVGAFASGMAEDEKPTPYGLMYGIEIHANALNTILMDNFIHKAPAWVDIVIMVAMVLITAFLVSRLSALIGVGYTLVS
;
A
#
# COMPACT_ATOMS: atom_id res chain seq x y z
N MET A 1 38.65 1.42 61.39
CA MET A 1 38.02 2.38 60.44
C MET A 1 37.01 1.63 59.58
N ALA A 2 35.71 1.76 59.86
CA ALA A 2 34.67 1.15 59.04
C ALA A 2 34.48 1.97 57.76
N LYS A 3 34.73 1.35 56.59
CA LYS A 3 34.53 1.96 55.26
C LYS A 3 33.03 2.34 55.15
N LYS A 4 32.70 3.63 55.14
CA LYS A 4 31.33 4.13 54.92
C LYS A 4 30.80 3.48 53.63
N ARG A 5 29.75 2.66 53.74
CA ARG A 5 29.04 2.14 52.57
C ARG A 5 28.56 3.34 51.74
N PRO A 6 28.73 3.33 50.40
CA PRO A 6 28.27 4.43 49.57
C PRO A 6 26.76 4.62 49.72
N LYS A 7 26.30 5.86 49.92
CA LYS A 7 24.88 6.22 50.15
C LYS A 7 23.91 5.71 49.07
N ILE A 8 24.43 5.38 47.90
CA ILE A 8 23.71 4.76 46.77
C ILE A 8 23.17 3.36 47.11
N LEU A 9 23.77 2.64 48.07
CA LEU A 9 23.34 1.31 48.50
C LEU A 9 22.39 1.34 49.72
N GLU A 10 21.85 2.50 50.09
CA GLU A 10 20.79 2.57 51.11
C GLU A 10 19.48 1.97 50.57
N ALA A 11 18.74 1.24 51.42
CA ALA A 11 17.52 0.50 51.04
C ALA A 11 16.46 1.35 50.31
N ARG A 12 16.45 2.66 50.55
CA ARG A 12 15.54 3.63 49.90
C ARG A 12 15.83 3.84 48.40
N TRP A 13 17.09 3.69 47.96
CA TRP A 13 17.51 3.88 46.57
C TRP A 13 17.61 2.57 45.80
N PHE A 14 17.67 1.44 46.52
CA PHE A 14 17.87 0.12 45.95
C PHE A 14 16.76 -0.28 44.95
N GLY A 15 15.50 0.02 45.26
CA GLY A 15 14.37 -0.23 44.35
C GLY A 15 14.41 0.63 43.08
N LEU A 16 14.85 1.89 43.19
CA LEU A 16 14.98 2.79 42.05
C LEU A 16 16.11 2.34 41.11
N ILE A 17 17.25 1.89 41.67
CA ILE A 17 18.37 1.35 40.89
C ILE A 17 17.97 0.08 40.13
N ILE A 18 17.25 -0.84 40.80
CA ILE A 18 16.74 -2.06 40.14
C ILE A 18 15.73 -1.69 39.04
N GLY A 19 14.82 -0.75 39.31
CA GLY A 19 13.86 -0.26 38.31
C GLY A 19 14.55 0.33 37.08
N CYS A 20 15.56 1.18 37.26
CA CYS A 20 16.37 1.74 36.17
C CYS A 20 17.15 0.65 35.42
N MET A 21 17.67 -0.36 36.11
CA MET A 21 18.38 -1.47 35.48
C MET A 21 17.44 -2.33 34.62
N ILE A 22 16.25 -2.66 35.13
CA ILE A 22 15.22 -3.39 34.38
C ILE A 22 14.77 -2.58 33.16
N LEU A 23 14.52 -1.27 33.32
CA LEU A 23 14.19 -0.38 32.22
C LEU A 23 15.30 -0.35 31.16
N GLY A 24 16.58 -0.27 31.59
CA GLY A 24 17.73 -0.31 30.70
C GLY A 24 17.85 -1.64 29.94
N ILE A 25 17.63 -2.78 30.61
CA ILE A 25 17.59 -4.10 29.97
C ILE A 25 16.43 -4.17 28.97
N PHE A 26 15.24 -3.67 29.33
CA PHE A 26 14.08 -3.68 28.46
C PHE A 26 14.29 -2.80 27.22
N LEU A 27 14.89 -1.62 27.39
CA LEU A 27 15.29 -0.75 26.29
C LEU A 27 16.32 -1.42 25.37
N LEU A 28 17.33 -2.09 25.94
CA LEU A 28 18.33 -2.84 25.19
C LEU A 28 17.71 -4.01 24.42
N LEU A 29 16.82 -4.78 25.06
CA LEU A 29 16.09 -5.87 24.42
C LEU A 29 15.20 -5.35 23.30
N ASN A 30 14.48 -4.24 23.52
CA ASN A 30 13.67 -3.62 22.49
C ASN A 30 14.53 -3.14 21.29
N TYR A 31 15.67 -2.50 21.56
CA TYR A 31 16.60 -2.06 20.54
C TYR A 31 17.17 -3.22 19.71
N GLN A 32 17.52 -4.35 20.34
CA GLN A 32 18.07 -5.51 19.64
C GLN A 32 17.03 -6.38 18.94
N THR A 33 15.82 -6.52 19.50
CA THR A 33 14.85 -7.53 19.04
C THR A 33 13.58 -6.97 18.41
N GLY A 34 13.33 -5.66 18.56
CA GLY A 34 12.07 -5.03 18.18
C GLY A 34 10.88 -5.59 18.95
N LEU A 35 11.04 -5.90 20.24
CA LEU A 35 9.99 -6.54 21.02
C LEU A 35 8.69 -5.72 21.04
N LEU A 36 8.78 -4.40 21.24
CA LEU A 36 7.61 -3.53 21.29
C LEU A 36 6.92 -3.43 19.93
N SER A 37 7.67 -3.32 18.83
CA SER A 37 7.06 -3.26 17.49
C SER A 37 6.34 -4.56 17.14
N LYS A 38 6.87 -5.72 17.56
CA LYS A 38 6.17 -7.01 17.40
C LYS A 38 4.90 -7.10 18.26
N LEU A 39 4.91 -6.53 19.47
CA LEU A 39 3.71 -6.45 20.30
C LEU A 39 2.69 -5.48 19.71
N GLU A 40 3.12 -4.35 19.16
CA GLU A 40 2.28 -3.38 18.46
C GLU A 40 1.52 -4.05 17.32
N LEU A 41 2.19 -4.86 16.48
CA LEU A 41 1.54 -5.62 15.41
C LEU A 41 0.46 -6.58 15.94
N LYS A 42 0.72 -7.28 17.06
CA LYS A 42 -0.29 -8.16 17.68
C LYS A 42 -1.46 -7.40 18.29
N VAL A 43 -1.19 -6.25 18.91
CA VAL A 43 -2.24 -5.36 19.43
C VAL A 43 -3.11 -4.85 18.29
N LEU A 44 -2.49 -4.52 17.15
CA LEU A 44 -3.19 -4.11 15.94
C LEU A 44 -4.08 -5.23 15.38
N ASP A 45 -3.60 -6.48 15.31
CA ASP A 45 -4.43 -7.62 14.91
C ASP A 45 -5.60 -7.85 15.88
N THR A 46 -5.35 -7.68 17.17
CA THR A 46 -6.38 -7.76 18.21
C THR A 46 -7.42 -6.65 18.04
N PHE A 47 -6.98 -5.44 17.72
CA PHE A 47 -7.87 -4.31 17.41
C PHE A 47 -8.80 -4.65 16.24
N PHE A 48 -8.28 -5.20 15.15
CA PHE A 48 -9.10 -5.64 14.01
C PHE A 48 -10.09 -6.74 14.41
N THR A 49 -9.65 -7.73 15.17
CA THR A 49 -10.53 -8.83 15.63
C THR A 49 -11.66 -8.33 16.54
N LEU A 50 -11.37 -7.39 17.45
CA LEU A 50 -12.37 -6.80 18.34
C LEU A 50 -13.38 -5.95 17.59
N LYS A 51 -12.92 -5.18 16.58
CA LYS A 51 -13.75 -4.33 15.73
C LYS A 51 -14.89 -5.13 15.07
N THR A 52 -14.59 -6.24 14.40
CA THR A 52 -15.61 -7.06 13.72
C THR A 52 -16.48 -7.89 14.67
N THR A 53 -15.98 -8.23 15.85
CA THR A 53 -16.77 -8.96 16.86
C THR A 53 -17.93 -8.11 17.39
N GLN A 54 -17.73 -6.81 17.55
CA GLN A 54 -18.80 -5.89 17.96
C GLN A 54 -19.90 -5.78 16.90
N GLU A 55 -19.54 -5.77 15.61
CA GLU A 55 -20.50 -5.71 14.50
C GLU A 55 -21.41 -6.94 14.44
N LYS A 56 -20.87 -8.15 14.64
CA LYS A 56 -21.68 -9.39 14.65
C LYS A 56 -22.78 -9.40 15.71
N ARG A 57 -22.57 -8.77 16.86
CA ARG A 57 -23.59 -8.68 17.93
C ARG A 57 -24.75 -7.76 17.57
N SER A 58 -24.54 -6.77 16.71
CA SER A 58 -25.58 -5.83 16.30
C SER A 58 -26.53 -6.38 15.22
N LEU A 59 -26.12 -7.42 14.49
CA LEU A 59 -26.87 -8.01 13.37
C LEU A 59 -27.85 -9.13 13.79
N GLN A 60 -27.84 -9.55 15.06
CA GLN A 60 -28.76 -10.56 15.58
C GLN A 60 -30.04 -9.90 16.13
N GLU A 61 -30.97 -9.53 15.25
CA GLU A 61 -32.42 -9.44 15.57
C GLU A 61 -33.25 -9.28 14.27
N GLY A 62 -33.84 -10.38 13.80
CA GLY A 62 -35.22 -10.38 13.31
C GLY A 62 -35.61 -9.74 11.98
N THR A 63 -34.75 -9.24 11.10
CA THR A 63 -35.03 -9.06 9.65
C THR A 63 -33.70 -8.84 8.92
N VAL A 64 -33.32 -9.72 7.96
CA VAL A 64 -32.06 -9.54 7.22
C VAL A 64 -32.26 -8.48 6.12
N GLN A 65 -32.31 -7.22 6.51
CA GLN A 65 -31.74 -6.15 5.70
C GLN A 65 -30.41 -5.81 6.35
N THR A 66 -29.31 -6.34 5.80
CA THR A 66 -27.98 -5.99 6.26
C THR A 66 -27.72 -4.53 5.88
N GLU A 67 -28.05 -3.59 6.76
CA GLU A 67 -27.58 -2.21 6.63
C GLU A 67 -26.04 -2.25 6.68
N ARG A 68 -25.39 -1.99 5.53
CA ARG A 68 -23.92 -1.98 5.43
C ARG A 68 -23.34 -0.91 6.34
N ASP A 69 -22.21 -1.16 7.00
CA ASP A 69 -21.57 -0.12 7.82
C ASP A 69 -21.33 1.15 7.01
N VAL A 70 -21.70 2.30 7.57
CA VAL A 70 -21.46 3.64 7.00
C VAL A 70 -19.98 3.94 6.79
N LYS A 71 -19.08 3.17 7.40
CA LYS A 71 -17.62 3.24 7.20
C LYS A 71 -17.11 2.49 5.96
N ILE A 72 -17.99 1.80 5.24
CA ILE A 72 -17.68 1.12 3.98
C ILE A 72 -18.29 1.95 2.85
N SER A 73 -17.44 2.39 1.92
CA SER A 73 -17.86 3.16 0.75
C SER A 73 -18.83 2.33 -0.10
N GLU A 74 -19.96 2.93 -0.44
CA GLU A 74 -20.94 2.33 -1.35
C GLU A 74 -20.48 2.39 -2.82
N ASP A 75 -19.43 3.16 -3.10
CA ASP A 75 -18.90 3.38 -4.44
C ASP A 75 -17.81 2.39 -4.85
N ILE A 76 -17.43 1.45 -3.97
CA ILE A 76 -16.52 0.37 -4.34
C ILE A 76 -17.33 -0.87 -4.78
N LEU A 77 -17.02 -1.41 -5.95
CA LEU A 77 -17.60 -2.65 -6.45
C LEU A 77 -16.50 -3.58 -6.95
N ILE A 78 -16.48 -4.81 -6.45
CA ILE A 78 -15.59 -5.86 -6.95
C ILE A 78 -16.31 -6.65 -8.04
N VAL A 79 -15.62 -6.87 -9.16
CA VAL A 79 -16.02 -7.75 -10.25
C VAL A 79 -15.03 -8.90 -10.29
N GLY A 80 -15.39 -10.00 -9.62
CA GLY A 80 -14.49 -11.11 -9.36
C GLY A 80 -14.46 -12.13 -10.49
N VAL A 81 -13.26 -12.57 -10.87
CA VAL A 81 -13.06 -13.81 -11.64
C VAL A 81 -13.29 -14.97 -10.67
N ASP A 82 -14.56 -15.35 -10.55
CA ASP A 82 -15.04 -16.39 -9.63
C ASP A 82 -15.10 -17.77 -10.31
N THR A 83 -15.46 -18.79 -9.52
CA THR A 83 -15.65 -20.16 -10.01
C THR A 83 -16.65 -20.26 -11.18
N SER A 84 -17.69 -19.42 -11.21
CA SER A 84 -18.67 -19.38 -12.32
C SER A 84 -18.05 -18.84 -13.61
N THR A 85 -17.13 -17.87 -13.50
CA THR A 85 -16.38 -17.29 -14.59
C THR A 85 -15.40 -18.31 -15.17
N LEU A 86 -14.66 -19.01 -14.32
CA LEU A 86 -13.74 -20.08 -14.73
C LEU A 86 -14.49 -21.24 -15.40
N SER A 87 -15.67 -21.62 -14.88
CA SER A 87 -16.52 -22.65 -15.50
C SER A 87 -16.96 -22.28 -16.91
N LYS A 88 -17.04 -20.98 -17.21
CA LYS A 88 -17.51 -20.45 -18.48
C LYS A 88 -16.42 -20.23 -19.50
N TYR A 89 -15.31 -19.60 -19.09
CA TYR A 89 -14.22 -19.21 -19.99
C TYR A 89 -13.03 -20.16 -19.95
N GLY A 90 -13.02 -21.12 -19.03
CA GLY A 90 -11.94 -22.08 -18.85
C GLY A 90 -10.85 -21.54 -17.93
N ASN A 91 -9.61 -21.98 -18.20
CA ASN A 91 -8.48 -21.70 -17.33
C ASN A 91 -7.95 -20.27 -17.51
N TRP A 92 -7.52 -19.68 -16.40
CA TRP A 92 -6.75 -18.43 -16.37
C TRP A 92 -5.32 -18.66 -16.92
N PRO A 93 -4.70 -17.67 -17.59
CA PRO A 93 -5.23 -16.38 -18.01
C PRO A 93 -6.14 -16.46 -19.24
N PHE A 94 -7.14 -15.57 -19.32
CA PHE A 94 -8.06 -15.52 -20.46
C PHE A 94 -7.45 -14.83 -21.69
N PRO A 95 -7.93 -15.12 -22.92
CA PRO A 95 -7.61 -14.32 -24.09
C PRO A 95 -8.05 -12.85 -23.92
N ARG A 96 -7.29 -11.91 -24.48
CA ARG A 96 -7.50 -10.46 -24.34
C ARG A 96 -8.87 -10.01 -24.84
N ARG A 97 -9.45 -10.75 -25.80
CA ARG A 97 -10.83 -10.57 -26.27
C ARG A 97 -11.86 -10.67 -25.12
N VAL A 98 -11.67 -11.57 -24.15
CA VAL A 98 -12.60 -11.75 -23.02
C VAL A 98 -12.58 -10.53 -22.09
N HIS A 99 -11.42 -9.89 -21.93
CA HIS A 99 -11.29 -8.61 -21.24
C HIS A 99 -11.88 -7.46 -22.05
N ALA A 100 -11.71 -7.47 -23.37
CA ALA A 100 -12.35 -6.49 -24.25
C ALA A 100 -13.88 -6.55 -24.16
N ASP A 101 -14.47 -7.76 -24.12
CA ASP A 101 -15.91 -7.95 -23.99
C ASP A 101 -16.45 -7.38 -22.67
N LEU A 102 -15.72 -7.58 -21.56
CA LEU A 102 -16.02 -6.96 -20.25
C LEU A 102 -16.03 -5.44 -20.33
N ILE A 103 -14.95 -4.85 -20.85
CA ILE A 103 -14.78 -3.39 -20.91
C ILE A 103 -15.82 -2.77 -21.82
N ASN A 104 -16.13 -3.43 -22.95
CA ASN A 104 -17.18 -3.00 -23.87
C ASN A 104 -18.56 -2.96 -23.19
N SER A 105 -18.84 -3.82 -22.22
CA SER A 105 -20.09 -3.77 -21.46
C SER A 105 -20.25 -2.49 -20.65
N PHE A 106 -19.17 -2.01 -20.03
CA PHE A 106 -19.17 -0.73 -19.32
C PHE A 106 -19.12 0.46 -20.28
N ALA A 107 -18.30 0.39 -21.34
CA ALA A 107 -18.16 1.45 -22.34
C ALA A 107 -19.48 1.76 -23.09
N ARG A 108 -20.41 0.80 -23.16
CA ARG A 108 -21.75 1.00 -23.73
C ARG A 108 -22.65 1.87 -22.85
N ILE A 109 -22.40 1.96 -21.54
CA ILE A 109 -23.14 2.81 -20.60
C ILE A 109 -22.84 4.28 -20.89
N LYS A 110 -23.72 4.94 -21.68
CA LYS A 110 -23.55 6.35 -22.06
C LYS A 110 -24.19 7.33 -21.07
N ASN A 111 -25.26 6.91 -20.38
CA ASN A 111 -25.86 7.72 -19.33
C ASN A 111 -24.94 7.74 -18.11
N GLN A 112 -24.41 8.91 -17.77
CA GLN A 112 -23.51 9.10 -16.65
C GLN A 112 -24.15 8.76 -15.30
N ASP A 113 -25.48 8.88 -15.18
CA ASP A 113 -26.25 8.51 -13.98
C ASP A 113 -26.25 7.00 -13.70
N ASN A 114 -25.73 6.18 -14.61
CA ASN A 114 -25.62 4.74 -14.46
C ASN A 114 -24.18 4.23 -14.65
N ARG A 115 -23.24 5.14 -14.94
CA ARG A 115 -21.89 4.80 -15.37
C ARG A 115 -20.89 4.82 -14.23
N GLU A 116 -19.91 3.93 -14.31
CA GLU A 116 -18.75 3.91 -13.43
C GLU A 116 -17.93 5.21 -13.49
N ARG A 117 -17.29 5.51 -12.36
CA ARG A 117 -16.30 6.57 -12.25
C ARG A 117 -14.93 6.10 -12.76
N ALA A 118 -14.56 4.87 -12.44
CA ALA A 118 -13.32 4.24 -12.86
C ALA A 118 -13.49 2.71 -12.97
N LEU A 119 -12.71 2.09 -13.85
CA LEU A 119 -12.65 0.63 -14.06
C LEU A 119 -11.21 0.16 -13.90
N PHE A 120 -10.86 -0.38 -12.74
CA PHE A 120 -9.54 -0.95 -12.48
C PHE A 120 -9.49 -2.42 -12.89
N LEU A 121 -8.44 -2.79 -13.63
CA LEU A 121 -8.13 -4.18 -13.96
C LEU A 121 -6.86 -4.62 -13.22
N ASP A 122 -7.02 -5.43 -12.18
CA ASP A 122 -5.97 -6.12 -11.43
C ASP A 122 -5.52 -7.35 -12.23
N ILE A 123 -4.95 -7.06 -13.39
CA ILE A 123 -4.55 -8.00 -14.44
C ILE A 123 -3.33 -7.43 -15.15
N PHE A 124 -2.23 -8.19 -15.15
CA PHE A 124 -1.00 -7.78 -15.82
C PHE A 124 -1.07 -8.02 -17.32
N PHE A 125 -1.03 -6.93 -18.10
CA PHE A 125 -0.93 -6.96 -19.57
C PHE A 125 0.51 -6.74 -20.05
N ILE A 126 1.45 -7.50 -19.50
CA ILE A 126 2.90 -7.34 -19.73
C ILE A 126 3.43 -8.13 -20.94
N ASP A 127 2.72 -9.19 -21.31
CA ASP A 127 3.00 -10.07 -22.45
C ASP A 127 1.89 -10.01 -23.52
N PRO A 128 2.25 -10.10 -24.81
CA PRO A 128 1.29 -10.07 -25.90
C PRO A 128 0.36 -11.29 -25.86
N ASP A 129 -0.87 -11.14 -26.34
CA ASP A 129 -1.75 -12.29 -26.58
C ASP A 129 -1.15 -13.19 -27.67
N ARG A 130 -1.48 -14.49 -27.61
CA ARG A 130 -1.09 -15.46 -28.65
C ARG A 130 -1.66 -15.06 -30.03
N ASN A 131 -2.79 -14.36 -30.04
CA ASN A 131 -3.38 -13.78 -31.24
C ASN A 131 -3.37 -12.24 -31.13
N PRO A 132 -2.52 -11.54 -31.91
CA PRO A 132 -2.41 -10.08 -31.90
C PRO A 132 -3.73 -9.33 -32.16
N ALA A 133 -4.69 -9.95 -32.84
CA ALA A 133 -6.01 -9.35 -33.03
C ALA A 133 -6.77 -9.17 -31.71
N ASN A 134 -6.53 -10.02 -30.71
CA ASN A 134 -7.12 -9.88 -29.39
C ASN A 134 -6.54 -8.68 -28.64
N ASP A 135 -5.24 -8.40 -28.79
CA ASP A 135 -4.62 -7.22 -28.20
C ASP A 135 -5.24 -5.95 -28.80
N ALA A 136 -5.42 -5.90 -30.13
CA ALA A 136 -6.06 -4.77 -30.81
C ALA A 136 -7.50 -4.53 -30.33
N LEU A 137 -8.30 -5.60 -30.11
CA LEU A 137 -9.64 -5.49 -29.55
C LEU A 137 -9.64 -4.94 -28.12
N LEU A 138 -8.67 -5.36 -27.31
CA LEU A 138 -8.54 -4.86 -25.94
C LEU A 138 -8.15 -3.39 -25.92
N VAL A 139 -7.16 -2.96 -26.71
CA VAL A 139 -6.77 -1.55 -26.85
C VAL A 139 -7.99 -0.70 -27.25
N ASP A 140 -8.70 -1.09 -28.32
CA ASP A 140 -9.89 -0.37 -28.79
C ASP A 140 -10.98 -0.26 -27.71
N SER A 141 -11.21 -1.32 -26.93
CA SER A 141 -12.18 -1.29 -25.83
C SER A 141 -11.75 -0.36 -24.68
N ILE A 142 -10.45 -0.33 -24.35
CA ILE A 142 -9.87 0.53 -23.32
C ILE A 142 -10.04 2.01 -23.74
N GLU A 143 -9.68 2.34 -24.98
CA GLU A 143 -9.82 3.70 -25.52
C GLU A 143 -11.28 4.16 -25.54
N LYS A 144 -12.19 3.31 -26.04
CA LYS A 144 -13.64 3.61 -26.09
C LYS A 144 -14.26 3.77 -24.70
N SER A 145 -13.74 3.07 -23.71
CA SER A 145 -14.16 3.23 -22.33
C SER A 145 -13.67 4.57 -21.78
N GLY A 146 -12.37 4.87 -21.88
CA GLY A 146 -11.79 6.07 -21.28
C GLY A 146 -11.87 6.09 -19.74
N ARG A 147 -12.14 4.95 -19.10
CA ARG A 147 -12.27 4.79 -17.64
C ARG A 147 -11.31 3.76 -17.05
N VAL A 148 -10.50 3.09 -17.87
CA VAL A 148 -9.71 1.93 -17.46
C VAL A 148 -8.42 2.35 -16.75
N PHE A 149 -8.18 1.82 -15.56
CA PHE A 149 -6.90 1.94 -14.85
C PHE A 149 -6.15 0.62 -14.93
N LEU A 150 -4.85 0.69 -15.23
CA LEU A 150 -3.95 -0.45 -15.32
C LEU A 150 -2.81 -0.30 -14.32
N GLU A 151 -2.13 -1.38 -14.02
CA GLU A 151 -1.09 -1.39 -13.02
C GLU A 151 0.28 -1.79 -13.56
N THR A 152 1.31 -1.42 -12.81
CA THR A 152 2.69 -1.90 -12.97
C THR A 152 3.13 -2.60 -11.70
N VAL A 153 3.99 -3.60 -11.81
CA VAL A 153 4.64 -4.23 -10.65
C VAL A 153 6.07 -3.76 -10.59
N LEU A 154 6.52 -3.29 -9.42
CA LEU A 154 7.92 -2.98 -9.19
C LEU A 154 8.62 -4.13 -8.46
N THR A 155 9.87 -4.39 -8.83
CA THR A 155 10.71 -5.43 -8.21
C THR A 155 11.96 -4.82 -7.55
N PRO A 156 12.41 -5.35 -6.40
CA PRO A 156 13.61 -4.86 -5.71
C PRO A 156 14.92 -5.15 -6.46
N SER A 157 14.88 -5.94 -7.52
CA SER A 157 16.05 -6.29 -8.33
C SER A 157 15.83 -5.78 -9.76
N PRO A 158 16.88 -5.30 -10.45
CA PRO A 158 16.76 -4.92 -11.84
C PRO A 158 16.42 -6.14 -12.70
N ALA A 159 15.74 -5.90 -13.82
CA ALA A 159 15.53 -6.92 -14.85
C ALA A 159 16.86 -7.23 -15.57
N LEU A 160 16.87 -8.28 -16.40
CA LEU A 160 18.01 -8.50 -17.29
C LEU A 160 18.16 -7.29 -18.25
N ALA A 161 19.39 -6.85 -18.51
CA ALA A 161 19.66 -5.59 -19.22
C ALA A 161 18.94 -5.43 -20.58
N ALA A 162 18.71 -6.53 -21.31
CA ALA A 162 17.99 -6.49 -22.59
C ALA A 162 16.47 -6.28 -22.44
N GLU A 163 15.88 -6.75 -21.34
CA GLU A 163 14.46 -6.57 -21.01
C GLU A 163 14.22 -5.20 -20.38
N GLU A 164 15.19 -4.69 -19.61
CA GLU A 164 15.14 -3.43 -18.89
C GLU A 164 14.86 -2.22 -19.81
N ALA A 165 15.54 -2.12 -20.95
CA ALA A 165 15.35 -1.01 -21.89
C ALA A 165 13.91 -0.94 -22.45
N GLY A 166 13.30 -2.10 -22.73
CA GLY A 166 11.92 -2.15 -23.19
C GLY A 166 10.91 -1.77 -22.10
N MET A 167 11.16 -2.18 -20.86
CA MET A 167 10.32 -1.82 -19.72
C MET A 167 10.42 -0.33 -19.39
N GLU A 168 11.63 0.28 -19.43
CA GLU A 168 11.82 1.72 -19.22
C GLU A 168 10.98 2.54 -20.18
N VAL A 169 11.02 2.23 -21.48
CA VAL A 169 10.22 2.94 -22.49
C VAL A 169 8.73 2.85 -22.17
N ARG A 170 8.22 1.66 -21.82
CA ARG A 170 6.80 1.47 -21.46
C ARG A 170 6.42 2.28 -20.21
N GLN A 171 7.28 2.30 -19.20
CA GLN A 171 7.03 3.05 -17.97
C GLN A 171 7.06 4.57 -18.19
N GLN A 172 7.99 5.05 -19.02
CA GLN A 172 8.07 6.46 -19.40
C GLN A 172 6.83 6.91 -20.17
N VAL A 173 6.23 6.03 -20.97
CA VAL A 173 4.95 6.32 -21.64
C VAL A 173 3.84 6.57 -20.62
N LEU A 174 3.78 5.81 -19.53
CA LEU A 174 2.82 6.07 -18.45
C LEU A 174 3.06 7.42 -17.77
N TYR A 175 4.33 7.74 -17.46
CA TYR A 175 4.69 9.03 -16.84
C TYR A 175 4.36 10.22 -17.73
N TYR A 176 4.67 10.12 -19.02
CA TYR A 176 4.38 11.18 -19.99
C TYR A 176 2.88 11.37 -20.19
N THR A 177 2.12 10.28 -20.25
CA THR A 177 0.68 10.33 -20.58
C THR A 177 -0.16 10.75 -19.37
N TRP A 178 0.17 10.25 -18.19
CA TRP A 178 -0.67 10.38 -16.99
C TRP A 178 -0.04 11.20 -15.86
N GLY A 179 1.21 11.60 -16.01
CA GLY A 179 1.94 12.41 -15.03
C GLY A 179 2.63 11.58 -13.94
N VAL A 180 3.32 12.29 -13.06
CA VAL A 180 4.05 11.75 -11.90
C VAL A 180 3.79 12.65 -10.69
N ILE A 181 4.11 12.17 -9.49
CA ILE A 181 4.08 12.97 -8.28
C ILE A 181 5.24 13.96 -8.30
N ARG A 182 4.95 15.25 -8.09
CA ARG A 182 5.94 16.34 -8.20
C ARG A 182 6.38 16.94 -6.87
N ASP A 183 5.47 17.07 -5.91
CA ASP A 183 5.78 17.66 -4.61
C ASP A 183 6.07 16.56 -3.58
N ILE A 184 7.35 16.18 -3.46
CA ILE A 184 7.84 15.19 -2.51
C ILE A 184 8.85 15.84 -1.60
N ARG A 185 8.59 15.75 -0.29
CA ARG A 185 9.39 16.35 0.77
C ARG A 185 9.78 15.31 1.82
N GLY A 186 10.82 15.62 2.58
CA GLY A 186 11.42 14.71 3.57
C GLY A 186 12.63 13.97 3.01
N ASP A 187 13.11 12.97 3.74
CA ASP A 187 14.28 12.16 3.37
C ASP A 187 13.90 11.10 2.32
N TRP A 188 13.83 11.51 1.06
CA TRP A 188 13.54 10.60 -0.06
C TRP A 188 14.70 9.64 -0.35
N LYS A 189 15.91 9.97 0.08
CA LYS A 189 17.12 9.16 -0.12
C LYS A 189 17.07 7.90 0.74
N SER A 190 16.52 7.97 1.95
CA SER A 190 16.35 6.82 2.85
C SER A 190 15.24 5.85 2.43
N VAL A 191 14.34 6.24 1.51
CA VAL A 191 13.30 5.35 1.00
C VAL A 191 13.95 4.20 0.22
N PRO A 192 13.60 2.93 0.50
CA PRO A 192 14.08 1.80 -0.29
C PRO A 192 13.72 1.95 -1.76
N GLY A 193 14.72 1.83 -2.63
CA GLY A 193 14.53 1.87 -4.09
C GLY A 193 14.10 0.52 -4.64
N PHE A 194 13.25 0.55 -5.66
CA PHE A 194 12.93 -0.56 -6.53
C PHE A 194 13.64 -0.35 -7.87
N TYR A 195 14.30 -1.39 -8.37
CA TYR A 195 15.23 -1.27 -9.49
C TYR A 195 14.71 -1.93 -10.77
N GLY A 196 13.63 -2.71 -10.69
CA GLY A 196 12.93 -3.26 -11.85
C GLY A 196 11.45 -2.90 -11.82
N TYR A 197 10.81 -2.96 -12.99
CA TYR A 197 9.37 -2.79 -13.13
C TYR A 197 8.84 -3.50 -14.37
N GLU A 198 7.59 -3.96 -14.27
CA GLU A 198 6.85 -4.68 -15.31
C GLU A 198 5.57 -3.89 -15.64
N PRO A 199 5.68 -2.84 -16.47
CA PRO A 199 4.55 -2.04 -16.90
C PRO A 199 3.78 -2.76 -18.03
N PRO A 200 2.50 -2.43 -18.22
CA PRO A 200 1.71 -2.97 -19.31
C PRO A 200 2.37 -2.65 -20.66
N LEU A 201 2.09 -3.47 -21.67
CA LEU A 201 2.51 -3.19 -23.04
C LEU A 201 2.08 -1.78 -23.44
N GLU A 202 2.95 -1.10 -24.19
CA GLU A 202 2.80 0.32 -24.53
C GLU A 202 1.40 0.69 -25.08
N PRO A 203 0.78 -0.07 -26.01
CA PRO A 203 -0.55 0.26 -26.51
C PRO A 203 -1.62 0.34 -25.41
N TYR A 204 -1.54 -0.53 -24.40
CA TYR A 204 -2.47 -0.52 -23.26
C TYR A 204 -2.21 0.67 -22.33
N GLY A 205 -0.94 0.96 -22.05
CA GLY A 205 -0.55 2.09 -21.21
C GLY A 205 -0.96 3.45 -21.79
N ARG A 206 -0.90 3.61 -23.13
CA ARG A 206 -1.38 4.81 -23.82
C ARG A 206 -2.90 4.93 -23.82
N ALA A 207 -3.59 3.81 -24.01
CA ALA A 207 -5.05 3.77 -24.12
C ALA A 207 -5.79 3.97 -22.80
N SER A 208 -5.14 3.68 -21.65
CA SER A 208 -5.76 3.70 -20.33
C SER A 208 -6.26 5.10 -19.92
N ARG A 209 -6.77 5.25 -18.70
CA ARG A 209 -7.18 6.52 -18.09
C ARG A 209 -6.18 6.98 -17.01
N GLY A 210 -5.38 6.04 -16.52
CA GLY A 210 -4.40 6.25 -15.48
C GLY A 210 -3.69 4.95 -15.13
N TYR A 211 -2.71 5.07 -14.25
CA TYR A 211 -1.88 3.95 -13.82
C TYR A 211 -1.52 4.05 -12.34
N GLY A 212 -0.98 2.98 -11.79
CA GLY A 212 -0.33 2.94 -10.49
C GLY A 212 0.29 1.58 -10.23
N HIS A 213 1.03 1.42 -9.14
CA HIS A 213 1.64 0.13 -8.85
C HIS A 213 0.71 -0.81 -8.05
N ALA A 214 0.88 -2.12 -8.25
CA ALA A 214 0.14 -3.17 -7.56
C ALA A 214 0.75 -3.56 -6.20
N ASN A 215 1.98 -3.12 -5.92
CA ASN A 215 2.77 -3.63 -4.82
C ASN A 215 2.11 -3.49 -3.43
N PHE A 216 2.19 -4.60 -2.68
CA PHE A 216 2.05 -4.63 -1.23
C PHE A 216 3.33 -5.18 -0.61
N ILE A 217 3.67 -4.70 0.58
CA ILE A 217 4.86 -5.14 1.30
C ILE A 217 4.38 -5.75 2.62
N ALA A 218 4.79 -6.98 2.87
CA ALA A 218 4.45 -7.66 4.11
C ALA A 218 5.25 -7.07 5.28
N ASP A 219 4.63 -7.00 6.45
CA ASP A 219 5.32 -6.66 7.68
C ASP A 219 6.35 -7.75 8.06
N SER A 220 7.12 -7.52 9.12
CA SER A 220 8.14 -8.46 9.60
C SER A 220 7.62 -9.88 9.91
N ASP A 221 6.32 -10.02 10.19
CA ASP A 221 5.61 -11.28 10.46
C ASP A 221 4.93 -11.88 9.22
N LYS A 222 5.23 -11.34 8.03
CA LYS A 222 4.67 -11.73 6.73
C LYS A 222 3.18 -11.47 6.56
N ILE A 223 2.55 -10.70 7.44
CA ILE A 223 1.17 -10.25 7.28
C ILE A 223 1.14 -8.89 6.59
N TYR A 224 0.21 -8.73 5.64
CA TYR A 224 0.04 -7.50 4.87
C TYR A 224 -0.92 -6.55 5.57
N ARG A 225 -0.38 -5.51 6.22
CA ARG A 225 -1.18 -4.47 6.88
C ARG A 225 -1.04 -3.09 6.24
N ARG A 226 0.00 -2.89 5.44
CA ARG A 226 0.37 -1.59 4.87
C ARG A 226 0.36 -1.66 3.35
N GLN A 227 -0.08 -0.56 2.73
CA GLN A 227 0.13 -0.33 1.31
C GLN A 227 1.16 0.79 1.14
N PRO A 228 2.28 0.59 0.42
CA PRO A 228 3.06 1.71 -0.07
C PRO A 228 2.17 2.54 -1.00
N LEU A 229 1.88 3.80 -0.66
CA LEU A 229 1.11 4.67 -1.56
C LEU A 229 1.98 5.35 -2.60
N VAL A 230 3.28 5.42 -2.31
CA VAL A 230 4.32 5.84 -3.22
C VAL A 230 5.51 4.89 -3.09
N ILE A 231 6.06 4.45 -4.21
CA ILE A 231 7.30 3.66 -4.26
C ILE A 231 8.35 4.41 -5.05
N LYS A 232 9.59 4.42 -4.55
CA LYS A 232 10.73 4.97 -5.27
C LYS A 232 11.24 3.96 -6.31
N SER A 233 11.00 4.23 -7.59
CA SER A 233 11.67 3.57 -8.71
C SER A 233 13.04 4.21 -8.90
N SER A 234 14.09 3.41 -9.04
CA SER A 234 15.48 3.84 -9.18
C SER A 234 16.04 3.32 -10.50
N VAL A 235 16.17 4.20 -11.49
CA VAL A 235 16.73 3.86 -12.81
C VAL A 235 18.23 4.16 -12.83
N LEU A 236 19.05 3.17 -13.22
CA LEU A 236 20.49 3.35 -13.34
C LEU A 236 20.80 4.26 -14.53
N LYS A 237 21.48 5.39 -14.29
CA LYS A 237 21.90 6.31 -15.36
C LYS A 237 23.35 6.10 -15.78
N GLU A 238 24.22 5.84 -14.81
CA GLU A 238 25.66 5.79 -15.04
C GLU A 238 26.36 4.91 -14.01
N ILE A 239 27.41 4.22 -14.45
CA ILE A 239 28.36 3.50 -13.60
C ILE A 239 29.66 4.31 -13.58
N LEU A 240 30.11 4.66 -12.38
CA LEU A 240 31.31 5.45 -12.11
C LEU A 240 32.34 4.57 -11.38
N ARG A 241 33.63 4.80 -11.64
CA ARG A 241 34.70 4.22 -10.83
C ARG A 241 34.87 5.07 -9.57
N LEU A 242 35.03 4.43 -8.42
CA LEU A 242 35.26 5.14 -7.16
C LEU A 242 36.47 6.08 -7.21
N ASP A 243 37.50 5.71 -7.97
CA ASP A 243 38.71 6.51 -8.10
C ASP A 243 38.58 7.72 -9.02
N ASP A 244 37.54 7.77 -9.85
CA ASP A 244 37.22 8.94 -10.67
C ASP A 244 36.49 10.04 -9.88
N LEU A 245 36.04 9.73 -8.65
CA LEU A 245 35.35 10.68 -7.78
C LEU A 245 36.36 11.59 -7.06
N ALA A 246 36.07 12.89 -7.09
CA ALA A 246 36.88 13.93 -6.45
C ALA A 246 36.06 14.77 -5.45
N PRO A 247 36.70 15.43 -4.47
CA PRO A 247 36.04 16.39 -3.61
C PRO A 247 35.32 17.48 -4.44
N GLY A 248 34.08 17.79 -4.08
CA GLY A 248 33.19 18.69 -4.82
C GLY A 248 32.27 18.00 -5.82
N PHE A 249 32.44 16.70 -6.10
CA PHE A 249 31.53 15.96 -6.97
C PHE A 249 30.10 16.00 -6.41
N THR A 250 29.12 16.24 -7.28
CA THR A 250 27.70 16.36 -6.93
C THR A 250 26.82 15.79 -8.04
N VAL A 251 25.55 15.55 -7.71
CA VAL A 251 24.50 15.19 -8.68
C VAL A 251 23.35 16.20 -8.62
N ASN A 252 22.42 16.13 -9.58
CA ASN A 252 21.28 17.02 -9.61
C ASN A 252 20.15 16.50 -8.70
N GLU A 253 20.20 16.84 -7.41
CA GLU A 253 19.18 16.40 -6.44
C GLU A 253 17.78 16.96 -6.74
N LYS A 254 17.66 18.07 -7.49
CA LYS A 254 16.36 18.61 -7.91
C LYS A 254 15.65 17.69 -8.90
N GLU A 255 16.42 16.94 -9.69
CA GLU A 255 15.93 15.93 -10.62
C GLU A 255 15.97 14.53 -9.99
N MET A 256 16.05 14.46 -8.65
CA MET A 256 16.09 13.22 -7.87
C MET A 256 17.24 12.29 -8.26
N GLU A 257 18.39 12.86 -8.68
CA GLU A 257 19.59 12.07 -8.89
C GLU A 257 20.29 11.78 -7.55
N ARG A 258 20.80 10.55 -7.38
CA ARG A 258 21.62 10.16 -6.23
C ARG A 258 22.78 9.27 -6.64
N LEU A 259 23.82 9.24 -5.80
CA LEU A 259 24.88 8.26 -5.87
C LEU A 259 24.65 7.14 -4.84
N ALA A 260 24.98 5.91 -5.20
CA ALA A 260 24.97 4.78 -4.27
C ALA A 260 26.01 3.74 -4.63
N TRP A 261 26.43 2.95 -3.64
CA TRP A 261 27.24 1.75 -3.83
C TRP A 261 26.51 0.53 -3.31
N GLN A 262 26.93 -0.66 -3.74
CA GLN A 262 26.33 -1.92 -3.34
C GLN A 262 27.34 -2.72 -2.51
N ASP A 263 26.92 -3.28 -1.38
CA ASP A 263 27.78 -4.13 -0.57
C ASP A 263 27.77 -5.60 -1.00
N ASP A 264 28.54 -6.42 -0.30
CA ASP A 264 28.69 -7.88 -0.48
C ASP A 264 27.40 -8.67 -0.25
N ARG A 265 26.37 -8.05 0.33
CA ARG A 265 25.03 -8.63 0.53
C ARG A 265 24.04 -8.18 -0.54
N GLY A 266 24.47 -7.31 -1.45
CA GLY A 266 23.61 -6.74 -2.49
C GLY A 266 22.79 -5.53 -2.02
N GLU A 267 23.01 -5.02 -0.81
CA GLU A 267 22.30 -3.84 -0.30
C GLU A 267 22.91 -2.55 -0.84
N TYR A 268 22.04 -1.60 -1.22
CA TYR A 268 22.47 -0.30 -1.70
C TYR A 268 22.60 0.71 -0.56
N HIS A 269 23.75 1.36 -0.50
CA HIS A 269 24.08 2.43 0.44
C HIS A 269 24.17 3.75 -0.30
N THR A 270 23.35 4.72 0.09
CA THR A 270 23.36 6.07 -0.51
C THR A 270 24.63 6.82 -0.13
N ILE A 271 25.18 7.57 -1.08
CA ILE A 271 26.35 8.42 -0.89
C ILE A 271 25.87 9.87 -0.82
N ASP A 272 26.16 10.55 0.29
CA ASP A 272 25.85 11.96 0.47
C ASP A 272 26.76 12.85 -0.38
N VAL A 273 26.15 13.83 -1.04
CA VAL A 273 26.82 14.82 -1.89
C VAL A 273 26.50 16.24 -1.41
N PRO A 274 27.35 17.25 -1.67
CA PRO A 274 28.63 17.15 -2.40
C PRO A 274 29.69 16.38 -1.61
N LEU A 275 30.54 15.63 -2.33
CA LEU A 275 31.61 14.86 -1.70
C LEU A 275 32.65 15.78 -1.07
N THR A 276 32.97 15.55 0.20
CA THR A 276 34.06 16.23 0.91
C THR A 276 35.30 15.34 0.91
N VAL A 277 36.47 15.91 1.26
CA VAL A 277 37.70 15.12 1.43
C VAL A 277 37.51 14.01 2.47
N GLU A 278 36.81 14.32 3.57
CA GLU A 278 36.53 13.37 4.65
C GLU A 278 35.52 12.29 4.22
N SER A 279 34.39 12.68 3.62
CA SER A 279 33.37 11.70 3.20
C SER A 279 33.87 10.78 2.10
N LEU A 280 34.72 11.27 1.18
CA LEU A 280 35.36 10.44 0.16
C LEU A 280 36.37 9.46 0.78
N ALA A 281 37.16 9.88 1.77
CA ALA A 281 38.08 8.98 2.47
C ALA A 281 37.33 7.87 3.22
N THR A 282 36.24 8.21 3.91
CA THR A 282 35.36 7.24 4.57
C THR A 282 34.72 6.29 3.57
N LEU A 283 34.17 6.80 2.46
CA LEU A 283 33.59 5.98 1.41
C LEU A 283 34.59 4.97 0.84
N LYS A 284 35.83 5.41 0.54
CA LYS A 284 36.90 4.51 0.07
C LYS A 284 37.23 3.42 1.07
N ALA A 285 37.32 3.75 2.36
CA ALA A 285 37.59 2.79 3.42
C ALA A 285 36.44 1.77 3.60
N GLU A 286 35.20 2.21 3.51
CA GLU A 286 34.03 1.34 3.63
C GLU A 286 33.88 0.40 2.43
N MET A 287 33.99 0.93 1.22
CA MET A 287 33.89 0.13 -0.01
C MET A 287 35.02 -0.89 -0.12
N ALA A 288 36.25 -0.55 0.28
CA ALA A 288 37.36 -1.52 0.32
C ALA A 288 37.08 -2.72 1.24
N LYS A 289 36.24 -2.54 2.28
CA LYS A 289 35.90 -3.60 3.23
C LYS A 289 34.67 -4.42 2.81
N ARG A 290 33.71 -3.78 2.16
CA ARG A 290 32.34 -4.32 1.98
C ARG A 290 31.86 -4.37 0.55
N ALA A 291 32.41 -3.58 -0.37
CA ALA A 291 31.95 -3.54 -1.75
C ALA A 291 32.73 -4.55 -2.61
N PRO A 292 32.05 -5.41 -3.37
CA PRO A 292 32.73 -6.24 -4.35
C PRO A 292 33.42 -5.37 -5.41
N MET A 293 34.58 -5.81 -5.89
CA MET A 293 35.24 -5.19 -7.04
C MET A 293 34.62 -5.70 -8.34
N LYS A 294 34.44 -4.81 -9.30
CA LYS A 294 34.13 -5.18 -10.67
C LYS A 294 35.42 -5.52 -11.38
N ILE A 295 35.46 -6.73 -11.94
CA ILE A 295 36.56 -7.25 -12.73
C ILE A 295 36.16 -7.13 -14.19
N GLU A 296 36.95 -6.41 -14.97
CA GLU A 296 36.83 -6.36 -16.43
C GLU A 296 38.00 -7.15 -17.02
N ASP A 297 37.68 -8.21 -17.77
CA ASP A 297 38.60 -9.04 -18.54
C ASP A 297 38.00 -9.10 -19.96
N THR A 298 38.44 -8.16 -20.79
CA THR A 298 37.85 -7.86 -22.10
C THR A 298 38.32 -8.85 -23.15
N ASP A 299 39.55 -9.33 -23.03
CA ASP A 299 40.15 -10.31 -23.94
C ASP A 299 39.93 -11.77 -23.49
N GLN A 300 39.34 -11.97 -22.31
CA GLN A 300 38.98 -13.27 -21.72
C GLN A 300 40.21 -14.16 -21.51
N ASP A 301 41.36 -13.56 -21.25
CA ASP A 301 42.63 -14.29 -21.06
C ASP A 301 42.79 -14.86 -19.64
N GLY A 302 41.86 -14.52 -18.72
CA GLY A 302 41.85 -14.94 -17.33
C GLY A 302 42.61 -13.99 -16.38
N THR A 303 43.17 -12.90 -16.91
CA THR A 303 43.83 -11.82 -16.18
C THR A 303 42.94 -10.57 -16.24
N PRO A 304 42.57 -9.97 -15.09
CA PRO A 304 41.82 -8.72 -15.10
C PRO A 304 42.56 -7.57 -15.78
N ASP A 305 41.94 -6.95 -16.78
CA ASP A 305 42.37 -5.66 -17.35
C ASP A 305 42.21 -4.52 -16.34
N ALA A 306 41.12 -4.57 -15.57
CA ALA A 306 40.79 -3.58 -14.57
C ALA A 306 40.02 -4.19 -13.40
N GLU A 307 40.40 -3.76 -12.19
CA GLU A 307 39.69 -4.03 -10.95
C GLU A 307 39.36 -2.70 -10.28
N TYR A 308 38.07 -2.43 -10.06
CA TYR A 308 37.64 -1.19 -9.42
C TYR A 308 36.34 -1.33 -8.64
N HIS A 309 36.18 -0.44 -7.66
CA HIS A 309 34.94 -0.29 -6.93
C HIS A 309 33.91 0.52 -7.72
N VAL A 310 32.68 0.01 -7.79
CA VAL A 310 31.59 0.58 -8.57
C VAL A 310 30.74 1.52 -7.73
N VAL A 311 30.62 2.76 -8.19
CA VAL A 311 29.61 3.73 -7.74
C VAL A 311 28.55 3.85 -8.83
N ARG A 312 27.27 3.90 -8.44
CA ARG A 312 26.14 3.97 -9.36
C ARG A 312 25.42 5.29 -9.19
N LYS A 313 25.14 5.96 -10.31
CA LYS A 313 24.28 7.12 -10.36
C LYS A 313 22.88 6.68 -10.75
N PHE A 314 21.91 6.91 -9.85
CA PHE A 314 20.51 6.62 -10.08
C PHE A 314 19.71 7.90 -10.33
N GLN A 315 18.67 7.80 -11.13
CA GLN A 315 17.59 8.78 -11.21
C GLN A 315 16.36 8.15 -10.56
N ASP A 316 15.89 8.76 -9.48
CA ASP A 316 14.75 8.25 -8.72
C ASP A 316 13.45 8.91 -9.19
N THR A 317 12.34 8.17 -9.20
CA THR A 317 10.99 8.68 -9.48
C THR A 317 9.99 7.94 -8.59
N PHE A 318 9.00 8.66 -8.06
CA PHE A 318 8.00 8.04 -7.20
C PHE A 318 6.76 7.64 -7.99
N VAL A 319 6.47 6.35 -7.97
CA VAL A 319 5.31 5.73 -8.62
C VAL A 319 4.16 5.68 -7.61
N PRO A 320 2.95 6.18 -7.96
CA PRO A 320 1.79 6.09 -7.08
C PRO A 320 1.25 4.66 -7.02
N ALA A 321 0.65 4.28 -5.89
CA ALA A 321 -0.16 3.07 -5.82
C ALA A 321 -1.41 3.20 -6.69
N ILE A 322 -1.88 2.08 -7.23
CA ILE A 322 -3.12 2.07 -8.03
C ILE A 322 -4.33 2.62 -7.26
N THR A 323 -4.41 2.34 -5.96
CA THR A 323 -5.47 2.84 -5.06
C THR A 323 -5.38 4.35 -4.84
N LEU A 324 -4.18 4.94 -4.82
CA LEU A 324 -4.01 6.39 -4.75
C LEU A 324 -4.50 7.04 -6.04
N SER A 325 -4.11 6.50 -7.20
CA SER A 325 -4.58 7.00 -8.51
C SER A 325 -6.11 6.91 -8.67
N LEU A 326 -6.72 5.81 -8.21
CA LEU A 326 -8.17 5.64 -8.22
C LEU A 326 -8.87 6.63 -7.28
N ALA A 327 -8.33 6.86 -6.09
CA ALA A 327 -8.85 7.86 -5.16
C ALA A 327 -8.79 9.28 -5.76
N LEU A 328 -7.68 9.63 -6.43
CA LEU A 328 -7.55 10.92 -7.10
C LEU A 328 -8.58 11.11 -8.22
N GLU A 329 -8.78 10.10 -9.08
CA GLU A 329 -9.82 10.15 -10.12
C GLU A 329 -11.22 10.29 -9.52
N TYR A 330 -11.49 9.60 -8.41
CA TYR A 330 -12.76 9.73 -7.68
C TYR A 330 -12.95 11.14 -7.13
N PHE A 331 -11.90 11.74 -6.56
CA PHE A 331 -11.93 13.09 -6.00
C PHE A 331 -11.85 14.23 -7.03
N GLY A 332 -11.66 13.90 -8.31
CA GLY A 332 -11.45 14.87 -9.38
C GLY A 332 -10.12 15.62 -9.24
N ARG A 333 -9.06 14.90 -8.85
CA ARG A 333 -7.69 15.40 -8.64
C ARG A 333 -6.67 14.64 -9.50
N SER A 334 -5.49 15.21 -9.64
CA SER A 334 -4.35 14.58 -10.34
C SER A 334 -3.10 14.45 -9.45
N LEU A 335 -2.12 13.69 -9.94
CA LEU A 335 -0.87 13.37 -9.21
C LEU A 335 0.02 14.59 -8.95
N ASP A 336 -0.08 15.64 -9.78
CA ASP A 336 0.67 16.87 -9.63
C ASP A 336 0.04 17.85 -8.64
N GLU A 337 -1.19 17.60 -8.19
CA GLU A 337 -1.90 18.43 -7.19
C GLU A 337 -1.67 17.98 -5.74
N ILE A 338 -1.09 16.80 -5.51
CA ILE A 338 -0.87 16.27 -4.17
C ILE A 338 0.49 16.69 -3.61
N GLU A 339 0.53 16.88 -2.29
CA GLU A 339 1.77 17.03 -1.52
C GLU A 339 2.09 15.72 -0.81
N VAL A 340 3.32 15.22 -0.95
CA VAL A 340 3.81 14.04 -0.25
C VAL A 340 4.91 14.45 0.72
N VAL A 341 4.67 14.31 2.01
CA VAL A 341 5.66 14.51 3.07
C VAL A 341 5.98 13.16 3.69
N LEU A 342 7.10 12.56 3.28
CA LEU A 342 7.56 11.26 3.77
C LEU A 342 7.70 11.28 5.30
N GLY A 343 7.22 10.22 5.95
CA GLY A 343 7.18 10.15 7.43
C GLY A 343 6.00 10.89 8.07
N SER A 344 5.16 11.56 7.29
CA SER A 344 4.02 12.33 7.80
C SER A 344 2.73 12.01 7.07
N HIS A 345 2.56 12.49 5.84
CA HIS A 345 1.28 12.39 5.14
C HIS A 345 1.36 12.59 3.62
N ILE A 346 0.31 12.17 2.93
CA ILE A 346 -0.05 12.63 1.58
C ILE A 346 -1.29 13.52 1.70
N LEU A 347 -1.23 14.73 1.18
CA LEU A 347 -2.34 15.69 1.19
C LEU A 347 -3.05 15.70 -0.17
N ILE A 348 -4.34 15.38 -0.15
CA ILE A 348 -5.25 15.57 -1.30
C ILE A 348 -6.09 16.83 -1.01
N PRO A 349 -5.84 17.96 -1.70
CA PRO A 349 -6.54 19.20 -1.43
C PRO A 349 -7.94 19.20 -2.04
N LYS A 350 -8.93 19.76 -1.31
CA LYS A 350 -10.27 20.08 -1.83
C LYS A 350 -10.92 18.92 -2.60
N PRO A 351 -11.06 17.71 -2.02
CA PRO A 351 -11.70 16.60 -2.72
C PRO A 351 -13.12 16.97 -3.12
N ARG A 352 -13.55 16.51 -4.30
CA ARG A 352 -14.89 16.72 -4.83
C ARG A 352 -15.51 15.38 -5.20
N THR A 353 -16.82 15.30 -5.23
CA THR A 353 -17.52 14.16 -5.84
C THR A 353 -18.42 14.64 -6.95
N TYR A 354 -18.62 13.80 -7.94
CA TYR A 354 -19.56 14.07 -9.02
C TYR A 354 -20.97 13.75 -8.52
N ASP A 355 -21.83 14.76 -8.48
CA ASP A 355 -23.24 14.57 -8.17
C ASP A 355 -24.02 14.33 -9.47
N PRO A 356 -24.55 13.10 -9.70
CA PRO A 356 -25.29 12.80 -10.92
C PRO A 356 -26.56 13.64 -11.06
N ALA A 357 -27.24 13.98 -9.95
CA ALA A 357 -28.50 14.71 -10.00
C ALA A 357 -28.35 16.15 -10.49
N SER A 358 -27.26 16.83 -10.10
CA SER A 358 -26.93 18.17 -10.59
C SER A 358 -26.01 18.17 -11.82
N GLY A 359 -25.34 17.06 -12.10
CA GLY A 359 -24.31 16.94 -13.14
C GLY A 359 -23.03 17.72 -12.83
N GLN A 360 -22.83 18.15 -11.58
CA GLN A 360 -21.73 19.02 -11.16
C GLN A 360 -20.79 18.35 -10.15
N TRP A 361 -19.56 18.86 -10.11
CA TRP A 361 -18.61 18.53 -9.05
C TRP A 361 -18.91 19.34 -7.80
N VAL A 362 -19.29 18.65 -6.73
CA VAL A 362 -19.60 19.25 -5.43
C VAL A 362 -18.51 18.92 -4.41
N PRO A 363 -18.35 19.71 -3.33
CA PRO A 363 -17.45 19.37 -2.23
C PRO A 363 -17.70 17.96 -1.70
N TYR A 364 -16.63 17.22 -1.42
CA TYR A 364 -16.75 15.85 -0.93
C TYR A 364 -17.34 15.82 0.49
N ARG A 365 -18.26 14.87 0.70
CA ARG A 365 -18.93 14.66 1.99
C ARG A 365 -19.03 13.17 2.27
N ILE A 366 -18.88 12.81 3.53
CA ILE A 366 -19.01 11.43 4.03
C ILE A 366 -20.30 11.31 4.83
N VAL A 367 -21.04 10.23 4.61
CA VAL A 367 -22.23 9.89 5.38
C VAL A 367 -21.80 9.42 6.77
N VAL A 368 -22.21 10.15 7.82
CA VAL A 368 -21.95 9.81 9.23
C VAL A 368 -23.05 8.93 9.80
N SER A 369 -24.30 9.23 9.45
CA SER A 369 -25.45 8.39 9.77
C SER A 369 -26.48 8.46 8.66
N ARG A 370 -27.06 7.31 8.31
CA ARG A 370 -28.16 7.24 7.33
C ARG A 370 -29.47 7.76 7.92
N GLU A 371 -30.40 8.06 7.02
CA GLU A 371 -31.78 8.35 7.38
C GLU A 371 -32.41 7.17 8.09
N GLN A 372 -33.21 7.44 9.12
CA GLN A 372 -34.01 6.43 9.80
C GLN A 372 -35.48 6.65 9.48
N TYR A 373 -36.17 5.57 9.13
CA TYR A 373 -37.58 5.59 8.76
C TYR A 373 -38.41 4.91 9.85
N ASP A 374 -39.62 5.42 10.11
CA ASP A 374 -40.59 4.71 10.96
C ASP A 374 -41.25 3.55 10.21
N LYS A 375 -42.13 2.81 10.90
CA LYS A 375 -42.88 1.68 10.32
C LYS A 375 -43.81 2.09 9.17
N ASP A 376 -44.12 3.37 9.05
CA ASP A 376 -44.97 3.96 8.02
C ASP A 376 -44.14 4.54 6.85
N GLY A 377 -42.81 4.38 6.89
CA GLY A 377 -41.90 4.84 5.84
C GLY A 377 -41.61 6.35 5.87
N LYS A 378 -41.90 7.04 6.98
CA LYS A 378 -41.61 8.46 7.16
C LYS A 378 -40.24 8.64 7.81
N VAL A 379 -39.47 9.61 7.33
CA VAL A 379 -38.16 9.95 7.90
C VAL A 379 -38.34 10.45 9.34
N VAL A 380 -37.77 9.71 10.28
CA VAL A 380 -37.70 10.04 11.72
C VAL A 380 -36.41 10.79 12.03
N LYS A 381 -35.34 10.49 11.30
CA LYS A 381 -34.03 11.12 11.46
C LYS A 381 -33.38 11.31 10.10
N GLU A 382 -32.96 12.53 9.79
CA GLU A 382 -32.26 12.85 8.55
C GLU A 382 -30.83 12.30 8.53
N ALA A 383 -30.28 12.12 7.32
CA ALA A 383 -28.87 11.76 7.16
C ALA A 383 -27.96 12.89 7.63
N VAL A 384 -26.88 12.52 8.31
CA VAL A 384 -25.84 13.46 8.76
C VAL A 384 -24.63 13.28 7.87
N PHE A 385 -24.13 14.38 7.34
CA PHE A 385 -22.95 14.41 6.48
C PHE A 385 -21.81 15.18 7.14
N ARG A 386 -20.58 14.72 6.93
CA ARG A 386 -19.35 15.42 7.29
C ARG A 386 -18.68 15.93 6.02
N GLU A 387 -18.49 17.24 5.92
CA GLU A 387 -17.68 17.83 4.84
C GLU A 387 -16.20 17.50 5.03
N VAL A 388 -15.52 17.22 3.93
CA VAL A 388 -14.09 16.86 3.91
C VAL A 388 -13.35 17.90 3.08
N PRO A 389 -12.77 18.93 3.72
CA PRO A 389 -12.08 20.01 3.00
C PRO A 389 -10.73 19.57 2.41
N GLU A 390 -10.09 18.59 3.03
CA GLU A 390 -8.84 17.95 2.60
C GLU A 390 -8.80 16.51 3.11
N ILE A 391 -8.05 15.64 2.43
CA ILE A 391 -7.75 14.29 2.94
C ILE A 391 -6.25 14.24 3.22
N ARG A 392 -5.90 13.89 4.46
CA ARG A 392 -4.53 13.81 4.94
C ARG A 392 -4.19 12.37 5.27
N ILE A 393 -3.70 11.64 4.26
CA ILE A 393 -3.39 10.22 4.39
C ILE A 393 -2.11 10.05 5.19
N PRO A 394 -2.11 9.46 6.40
CA PRO A 394 -0.89 9.26 7.16
C PRO A 394 -0.01 8.19 6.50
N ILE A 395 1.26 8.53 6.28
CA ILE A 395 2.27 7.63 5.74
C ILE A 395 3.51 7.60 6.64
N ASN A 396 4.20 6.45 6.66
CA ASN A 396 5.51 6.35 7.32
C ASN A 396 6.64 6.92 6.45
N GLU A 397 7.87 6.82 6.93
CA GLU A 397 9.10 7.26 6.27
C GLU A 397 9.34 6.59 4.90
N TYR A 398 8.68 5.44 4.66
CA TYR A 398 8.75 4.69 3.41
C TYR A 398 7.56 4.94 2.47
N GLY A 399 6.71 5.94 2.77
CA GLY A 399 5.54 6.25 1.94
C GLY A 399 4.36 5.27 2.10
N GLN A 400 4.31 4.50 3.20
CA GLN A 400 3.33 3.45 3.40
C GLN A 400 2.19 3.88 4.34
N MET A 401 0.95 3.68 3.89
CA MET A 401 -0.27 3.85 4.67
C MET A 401 -0.64 2.54 5.37
N LEU A 402 -1.09 2.64 6.63
CA LEU A 402 -1.71 1.50 7.32
C LEU A 402 -3.15 1.32 6.82
N VAL A 403 -3.49 0.13 6.34
CA VAL A 403 -4.81 -0.18 5.79
C VAL A 403 -5.77 -0.46 6.95
N ASN A 404 -6.90 0.26 6.98
CA ASN A 404 -7.97 -0.02 7.92
C ASN A 404 -8.88 -1.10 7.30
N PHE A 405 -8.63 -2.37 7.62
CA PHE A 405 -9.46 -3.45 7.11
C PHE A 405 -10.87 -3.39 7.71
N MET A 406 -11.89 -3.55 6.85
CA MET A 406 -13.30 -3.44 7.22
C MET A 406 -13.94 -4.77 7.60
N GLY A 407 -13.30 -5.90 7.29
CA GLY A 407 -13.85 -7.20 7.65
C GLY A 407 -13.07 -8.37 7.07
N HIS A 408 -13.58 -9.57 7.33
CA HIS A 408 -13.08 -10.80 6.70
C HIS A 408 -13.25 -10.76 5.18
N ARG A 409 -12.52 -11.63 4.47
CA ARG A 409 -12.68 -11.80 3.03
C ARG A 409 -14.14 -12.05 2.64
N SER A 410 -14.53 -11.50 1.52
CA SER A 410 -15.83 -11.71 0.93
C SER A 410 -15.93 -13.14 0.36
N SER A 411 -17.13 -13.72 0.40
CA SER A 411 -17.41 -15.04 -0.15
C SER A 411 -17.55 -14.99 -1.67
N GLU A 412 -17.11 -16.04 -2.35
CA GLU A 412 -17.42 -16.27 -3.78
C GLU A 412 -18.92 -16.43 -4.04
N SER A 413 -19.68 -16.92 -3.05
CA SER A 413 -21.13 -17.06 -3.15
C SER A 413 -21.82 -15.72 -2.90
N GLN A 414 -22.84 -15.42 -3.72
CA GLN A 414 -23.68 -14.23 -3.54
C GLN A 414 -24.47 -14.23 -2.23
N GLU A 415 -24.72 -15.41 -1.65
CA GLU A 415 -25.41 -15.57 -0.37
C GLU A 415 -24.46 -15.54 0.83
N GLY A 416 -23.15 -15.54 0.58
CA GLY A 416 -22.13 -15.51 1.64
C GLY A 416 -21.88 -14.10 2.19
N HIS A 417 -21.04 -14.04 3.24
CA HIS A 417 -20.58 -12.77 3.80
C HIS A 417 -19.84 -11.95 2.74
N GLN A 418 -20.15 -10.67 2.63
CA GLN A 418 -19.48 -9.73 1.72
C GLN A 418 -19.14 -8.45 2.45
N THR A 419 -17.85 -8.16 2.59
CA THR A 419 -17.38 -6.87 3.13
C THR A 419 -17.56 -5.77 2.09
N PHE A 420 -17.20 -6.05 0.85
CA PHE A 420 -17.49 -5.21 -0.30
C PHE A 420 -18.50 -5.89 -1.23
N PRO A 421 -19.33 -5.14 -1.97
CA PRO A 421 -20.20 -5.74 -2.97
C PRO A 421 -19.38 -6.50 -4.02
N VAL A 422 -19.71 -7.76 -4.26
CA VAL A 422 -19.06 -8.59 -5.29
C VAL A 422 -20.06 -9.01 -6.34
N ARG A 423 -19.68 -8.88 -7.61
CA ARG A 423 -20.41 -9.40 -8.77
C ARG A 423 -19.48 -10.26 -9.62
N SER A 424 -20.05 -11.22 -10.33
CA SER A 424 -19.28 -12.13 -11.19
C SER A 424 -18.77 -11.41 -12.45
N TYR A 425 -17.51 -11.64 -12.81
CA TYR A 425 -16.91 -11.21 -14.07
C TYR A 425 -17.72 -11.69 -15.28
N ALA A 426 -18.12 -12.96 -15.29
CA ALA A 426 -18.95 -13.51 -16.38
C ALA A 426 -20.29 -12.78 -16.53
N GLY A 427 -20.82 -12.21 -15.45
CA GLY A 427 -22.06 -11.41 -15.49
C GLY A 427 -21.99 -10.20 -16.42
N TYR A 428 -20.79 -9.69 -16.69
CA TYR A 428 -20.53 -8.56 -17.58
C TYR A 428 -19.87 -8.98 -18.91
N ALA A 429 -19.06 -10.04 -18.91
CA ALA A 429 -18.33 -10.47 -20.11
C ALA A 429 -19.11 -11.40 -21.05
N ASP A 430 -20.14 -12.12 -20.57
CA ASP A 430 -20.82 -13.19 -21.32
C ASP A 430 -21.43 -12.71 -22.64
N LYS A 431 -22.02 -11.52 -22.64
CA LYS A 431 -22.51 -10.85 -23.84
C LYS A 431 -22.45 -9.36 -23.60
N ALA A 432 -21.74 -8.64 -24.47
CA ALA A 432 -21.80 -7.19 -24.46
C ALA A 432 -23.28 -6.78 -24.64
N PRO A 433 -23.85 -5.99 -23.73
CA PRO A 433 -25.26 -5.67 -23.69
C PRO A 433 -25.66 -4.96 -24.97
N SER A 434 -26.89 -5.14 -25.47
CA SER A 434 -27.37 -4.51 -26.72
C SER A 434 -26.99 -3.02 -26.78
N PRO A 435 -26.73 -2.41 -27.96
CA PRO A 435 -26.60 -0.96 -28.04
C PRO A 435 -27.79 -0.19 -27.44
N ASP A 436 -28.95 -0.83 -27.32
CA ASP A 436 -30.16 -0.31 -26.67
C ASP A 436 -30.13 -0.48 -25.13
N PRO A 437 -30.00 0.60 -24.35
CA PRO A 437 -29.96 0.58 -22.89
C PRO A 437 -31.20 0.00 -22.19
N ASP A 438 -32.37 0.08 -22.83
CA ASP A 438 -33.63 -0.35 -22.22
C ASP A 438 -33.73 -1.88 -22.09
N THR A 439 -32.89 -2.60 -22.84
CA THR A 439 -32.81 -4.06 -22.81
C THR A 439 -31.80 -4.58 -21.77
N TRP A 440 -31.10 -3.69 -21.06
CA TRP A 440 -30.06 -4.09 -20.14
C TRP A 440 -30.62 -4.67 -18.85
N ARG A 441 -29.88 -5.61 -18.26
CA ARG A 441 -30.18 -6.07 -16.89
C ARG A 441 -30.02 -4.88 -15.95
N ARG A 442 -30.93 -4.70 -14.99
CA ARG A 442 -30.86 -3.62 -13.98
C ARG A 442 -29.52 -3.56 -13.24
N THR A 443 -28.86 -4.71 -13.06
CA THR A 443 -27.56 -4.83 -12.40
C THR A 443 -26.38 -4.33 -13.24
N MET A 444 -26.59 -3.88 -14.48
CA MET A 444 -25.54 -3.30 -15.31
C MET A 444 -25.13 -1.89 -14.85
N GLY A 445 -26.08 -1.14 -14.28
CA GLY A 445 -25.80 0.20 -13.74
C GLY A 445 -24.83 0.12 -12.56
N VAL A 446 -23.78 0.94 -12.63
CA VAL A 446 -22.73 1.08 -11.62
C VAL A 446 -22.43 2.57 -11.38
N PRO A 447 -23.46 3.36 -11.03
CA PRO A 447 -23.36 4.82 -10.96
C PRO A 447 -22.27 5.28 -10.00
N ASN A 448 -21.35 6.09 -10.53
CA ASN A 448 -20.23 6.69 -9.81
C ASN A 448 -19.29 5.68 -9.11
N LYS A 449 -19.40 4.39 -9.43
CA LYS A 449 -18.60 3.35 -8.76
C LYS A 449 -17.19 3.30 -9.30
N ILE A 450 -16.25 2.98 -8.42
CA ILE A 450 -14.94 2.45 -8.77
C ILE A 450 -15.09 0.94 -8.86
N VAL A 451 -15.10 0.44 -10.09
CA VAL A 451 -15.24 -0.99 -10.40
C VAL A 451 -13.86 -1.60 -10.42
N MET A 452 -13.63 -2.62 -9.59
CA MET A 452 -12.33 -3.28 -9.41
C MET A 452 -12.44 -4.73 -9.88
N VAL A 453 -11.75 -5.06 -10.95
CA VAL A 453 -11.80 -6.37 -11.60
C VAL A 453 -10.55 -7.15 -11.24
N GLY A 454 -10.69 -8.34 -10.66
CA GLY A 454 -9.53 -9.12 -10.23
C GLY A 454 -9.85 -10.58 -9.96
N ALA A 455 -8.82 -11.35 -9.62
CA ALA A 455 -8.96 -12.74 -9.22
C ALA A 455 -9.83 -12.88 -7.97
N PHE A 456 -10.76 -13.83 -7.99
CA PHE A 456 -11.73 -14.02 -6.91
C PHE A 456 -12.20 -15.48 -6.80
N ALA A 457 -11.29 -16.42 -7.09
CA ALA A 457 -11.55 -17.84 -6.93
C ALA A 457 -10.44 -18.48 -6.10
N SER A 458 -10.83 -19.32 -5.16
CA SER A 458 -9.90 -20.03 -4.27
C SER A 458 -8.97 -20.93 -5.08
N GLY A 459 -7.67 -20.93 -4.75
CA GLY A 459 -6.67 -21.72 -5.47
C GLY A 459 -6.18 -21.10 -6.79
N MET A 460 -6.58 -19.87 -7.12
CA MET A 460 -5.78 -19.02 -8.02
C MET A 460 -4.47 -18.69 -7.28
N ALA A 461 -3.47 -19.56 -7.49
CA ALA A 461 -2.41 -19.93 -6.53
C ALA A 461 -1.53 -18.80 -5.95
N GLU A 462 -1.67 -17.56 -6.40
CA GLU A 462 -0.74 -16.47 -6.07
C GLU A 462 -1.41 -15.17 -5.57
N ASP A 463 -2.73 -15.02 -5.69
CA ASP A 463 -3.41 -13.76 -5.36
C ASP A 463 -3.99 -13.70 -3.93
N GLU A 464 -3.91 -14.79 -3.16
CA GLU A 464 -4.30 -14.75 -1.74
C GLU A 464 -3.12 -14.34 -0.85
N LYS A 465 -3.32 -13.29 -0.04
CA LYS A 465 -2.31 -12.80 0.91
C LYS A 465 -2.81 -12.87 2.36
N PRO A 466 -1.95 -13.17 3.34
CA PRO A 466 -2.30 -13.12 4.76
C PRO A 466 -2.49 -11.69 5.25
N THR A 467 -3.64 -11.43 5.86
CA THR A 467 -4.04 -10.14 6.45
C THR A 467 -4.43 -10.35 7.93
N PRO A 468 -4.71 -9.29 8.70
CA PRO A 468 -5.21 -9.44 10.07
C PRO A 468 -6.48 -10.30 10.21
N TYR A 469 -7.25 -10.48 9.13
CA TYR A 469 -8.46 -11.33 9.10
C TYR A 469 -8.25 -12.70 8.46
N GLY A 470 -7.00 -13.12 8.23
CA GLY A 470 -6.63 -14.34 7.53
C GLY A 470 -6.30 -14.11 6.06
N LEU A 471 -6.38 -15.15 5.24
CA LEU A 471 -6.16 -15.03 3.80
C LEU A 471 -7.24 -14.16 3.15
N MET A 472 -6.84 -13.28 2.24
CA MET A 472 -7.70 -12.35 1.51
C MET A 472 -7.20 -12.21 0.07
N TYR A 473 -8.10 -12.07 -0.90
CA TYR A 473 -7.74 -11.84 -2.30
C TYR A 473 -7.07 -10.48 -2.49
N GLY A 474 -6.11 -10.35 -3.42
CA GLY A 474 -5.36 -9.13 -3.66
C GLY A 474 -6.27 -7.94 -3.96
N ILE A 475 -7.28 -8.16 -4.80
CA ILE A 475 -8.30 -7.15 -5.13
C ILE A 475 -9.06 -6.64 -3.89
N GLU A 476 -9.30 -7.48 -2.88
CA GLU A 476 -9.95 -7.08 -1.64
C GLU A 476 -9.01 -6.27 -0.73
N ILE A 477 -7.71 -6.53 -0.78
CA ILE A 477 -6.73 -5.71 -0.06
C ILE A 477 -6.67 -4.31 -0.68
N HIS A 478 -6.67 -4.22 -2.02
CA HIS A 478 -6.80 -2.95 -2.72
C HIS A 478 -8.13 -2.24 -2.36
N ALA A 479 -9.24 -2.95 -2.30
CA ALA A 479 -10.54 -2.37 -1.91
C ALA A 479 -10.52 -1.82 -0.48
N ASN A 480 -9.92 -2.52 0.48
CA ASN A 480 -9.77 -2.03 1.86
C ASN A 480 -8.88 -0.78 1.92
N ALA A 481 -7.78 -0.77 1.17
CA ALA A 481 -6.88 0.39 1.14
C ALA A 481 -7.54 1.61 0.48
N LEU A 482 -8.22 1.41 -0.64
CA LEU A 482 -9.03 2.44 -1.28
C LEU A 482 -10.13 2.95 -0.35
N ASN A 483 -10.86 2.06 0.33
CA ASN A 483 -11.88 2.42 1.32
C ASN A 483 -11.31 3.29 2.46
N THR A 484 -10.11 2.95 2.93
CA THR A 484 -9.42 3.72 3.97
C THR A 484 -9.23 5.18 3.54
N ILE A 485 -8.86 5.40 2.27
CA ILE A 485 -8.67 6.74 1.69
C ILE A 485 -10.01 7.43 1.47
N LEU A 486 -10.97 6.76 0.80
CA LEU A 486 -12.26 7.34 0.46
C LEU A 486 -13.04 7.79 1.70
N MET A 487 -13.02 6.96 2.74
CA MET A 487 -13.80 7.20 3.94
C MET A 487 -13.08 8.06 4.99
N ASP A 488 -11.90 8.61 4.67
CA ASP A 488 -11.07 9.40 5.59
C ASP A 488 -11.00 8.75 6.99
N ASN A 489 -10.71 7.44 6.99
CA ASN A 489 -10.83 6.56 8.16
C ASN A 489 -9.49 5.88 8.43
N PHE A 490 -8.47 6.70 8.69
CA PHE A 490 -7.09 6.27 8.84
C PHE A 490 -6.77 5.77 10.25
N ILE A 491 -5.80 4.86 10.34
CA ILE A 491 -5.20 4.45 11.60
C ILE A 491 -3.94 5.30 11.82
N HIS A 492 -3.95 6.09 12.90
CA HIS A 492 -2.82 6.93 13.27
C HIS A 492 -1.89 6.18 14.23
N LYS A 493 -0.59 6.23 13.95
CA LYS A 493 0.42 5.76 14.92
C LYS A 493 0.43 6.69 16.14
N ALA A 494 0.58 6.10 17.31
CA ALA A 494 0.84 6.86 18.53
C ALA A 494 2.22 7.54 18.41
N PRO A 495 2.37 8.79 18.89
CA PRO A 495 3.68 9.41 18.98
C PRO A 495 4.64 8.62 19.89
N ALA A 496 5.94 8.63 19.61
CA ALA A 496 6.94 7.85 20.35
C ALA A 496 6.97 8.11 21.87
N TRP A 497 6.53 9.28 22.33
CA TRP A 497 6.43 9.56 23.78
C TRP A 497 5.35 8.71 24.47
N VAL A 498 4.31 8.29 23.75
CA VAL A 498 3.27 7.40 24.27
C VAL A 498 3.87 6.04 24.59
N ASP A 499 4.77 5.52 23.74
CA ASP A 499 5.49 4.28 23.99
C ASP A 499 6.36 4.38 25.24
N ILE A 500 7.02 5.52 25.46
CA ILE A 500 7.80 5.80 26.67
C ILE A 500 6.90 5.79 27.90
N VAL A 501 5.73 6.43 27.84
CA VAL A 501 4.77 6.45 28.96
C VAL A 501 4.24 5.06 29.26
N ILE A 502 3.87 4.27 28.23
CA ILE A 502 3.43 2.88 28.40
C ILE A 502 4.54 2.04 29.02
N MET A 503 5.79 2.20 28.56
CA MET A 503 6.94 1.48 29.08
C MET A 503 7.20 1.83 30.55
N VAL A 504 7.18 3.13 30.92
CA VAL A 504 7.31 3.57 32.31
C VAL A 504 6.16 3.01 33.16
N ALA A 505 4.92 3.05 32.67
CA ALA A 505 3.78 2.48 33.37
C ALA A 505 3.93 0.97 33.59
N MET A 506 4.38 0.21 32.59
CA MET A 506 4.65 -1.22 32.74
C MET A 506 5.73 -1.48 33.79
N VAL A 507 6.83 -0.73 33.78
CA VAL A 507 7.90 -0.87 34.80
C VAL A 507 7.36 -0.56 36.20
N LEU A 508 6.54 0.49 36.35
CA LEU A 508 5.91 0.83 37.63
C LEU A 508 4.94 -0.25 38.11
N ILE A 509 4.12 -0.81 37.21
CA ILE A 509 3.21 -1.92 37.51
C ILE A 509 4.00 -3.15 37.94
N THR A 510 5.04 -3.53 37.20
CA THR A 510 5.90 -4.68 37.56
C THR A 510 6.59 -4.45 38.90
N ALA A 511 7.15 -3.26 39.14
CA ALA A 511 7.77 -2.92 40.42
C ALA A 511 6.77 -2.98 41.58
N PHE A 512 5.56 -2.47 41.37
CA PHE A 512 4.47 -2.54 42.34
C PHE A 512 4.09 -4.00 42.64
N LEU A 513 3.86 -4.83 41.62
CA LEU A 513 3.53 -6.24 41.79
C LEU A 513 4.63 -7.01 42.53
N VAL A 514 5.90 -6.81 42.16
CA VAL A 514 7.06 -7.44 42.83
C VAL A 514 7.14 -7.03 44.30
N SER A 515 6.91 -5.76 44.63
CA SER A 515 6.91 -5.28 46.02
C SER A 515 5.83 -5.94 46.89
N ARG A 516 4.70 -6.32 46.27
CA ARG A 516 3.60 -7.04 46.95
C ARG A 516 3.87 -8.54 47.07
N LEU A 517 4.60 -9.14 46.13
CA LEU A 517 5.06 -10.53 46.21
C LEU A 517 5.99 -10.76 47.39
N SER A 518 6.91 -9.84 47.70
CA SER A 518 7.73 -9.96 48.92
C SER A 518 6.92 -9.91 50.22
N ALA A 519 5.81 -9.16 50.24
CA ALA A 519 4.90 -9.14 51.38
C ALA A 519 4.10 -10.45 51.49
N LEU A 520 3.67 -11.03 50.37
CA LEU A 520 2.95 -12.31 50.34
C LEU A 520 3.84 -13.51 50.71
N ILE A 521 5.10 -13.53 50.24
CA ILE A 521 6.09 -14.55 50.62
C ILE A 521 6.45 -14.43 52.11
N GLY A 522 6.53 -13.19 52.64
CA GLY A 522 6.70 -12.94 54.07
C GLY A 522 5.52 -13.45 54.91
N VAL A 523 4.28 -13.16 54.49
CA VAL A 523 3.05 -13.68 55.13
C VAL A 523 3.00 -15.21 55.08
N GLY A 524 3.35 -15.81 53.95
CA GLY A 524 3.44 -17.27 53.80
C GLY A 524 4.48 -17.91 54.73
N TYR A 525 5.61 -17.27 54.96
CA TYR A 525 6.61 -17.74 55.94
C TYR A 525 6.05 -17.69 57.37
N THR A 526 5.41 -16.59 57.77
CA THR A 526 4.76 -16.47 59.11
C THR A 526 3.55 -17.37 59.34
N LEU A 527 2.94 -17.92 58.28
CA LEU A 527 1.85 -18.88 58.41
C LEU A 527 2.34 -20.35 58.48
N VAL A 528 3.61 -20.60 58.12
CA VAL A 528 4.23 -21.93 58.08
C VAL A 528 5.28 -22.11 59.20
N SER A 529 5.79 -21.01 59.77
CA SER A 529 6.54 -20.98 61.04
C SER A 529 5.60 -20.77 62.22
#